data_AF-A0A242W4B7-F1
#
_entry.id   AF-A0A242W4B7-F1
#
_cell.length_a   1.000
_cell.length_b   1.000
_cell.length_c   1.000
_cell.angle_alpha   90.00
_cell.angle_beta   90.00
_cell.angle_gamma   90.00
#
_symmetry.space_group_name_H-M   'P 1'
#
loop_
_entity.id
_entity.type
_entity.pdbx_description
1 polymer ?
#
loop_
_entity_poly.entity_id
_entity_poly.type
_entity_poly.pdbx_seq_one_letter_code
_entity_poly.pdbx_strand_id
1 'polypeptide(L)' 'MGKKNHYPAEIKWKVVEMKHQGLKNKEIIDALGIKHVAQVKTWMKWYREGETYRFEQSIGRQSAHGKGLK' A
#
# COMPACT_ATOMS: atom_id res chain seq x y z
N MET A 1 -12.35 16.80 6.12
CA MET A 1 -11.90 15.93 5.02
C MET A 1 -10.41 15.67 5.18
N GLY A 2 -10.01 14.55 5.79
CA GLY A 2 -8.59 14.24 6.00
C GLY A 2 -7.88 13.93 4.69
N LYS A 3 -6.78 14.62 4.38
CA LYS A 3 -5.94 14.32 3.22
C LYS A 3 -5.44 12.88 3.36
N LYS A 4 -5.82 12.01 2.42
CA LYS A 4 -5.29 10.63 2.36
C LYS A 4 -3.85 10.72 1.89
N ASN A 5 -2.87 10.38 2.74
CA ASN A 5 -1.48 10.26 2.31
C ASN A 5 -1.39 9.13 1.27
N HIS A 6 -1.08 9.52 0.04
CA HIS A 6 -0.86 8.58 -1.05
C HIS A 6 0.62 8.20 -1.07
N TYR A 7 0.91 6.90 -1.02
CA TYR A 7 2.26 6.39 -1.14
C TYR A 7 2.44 5.79 -2.54
N PRO A 8 3.52 6.13 -3.26
CA PRO A 8 3.81 5.54 -4.56
C PRO A 8 4.08 4.04 -4.43
N ALA A 9 3.97 3.31 -5.55
CA ALA A 9 4.22 1.87 -5.59
C ALA A 9 5.60 1.51 -5.03
N GLU A 10 6.61 2.34 -5.28
CA GLU A 10 7.97 2.17 -4.76
C GLU A 10 8.01 2.01 -3.23
N ILE A 11 7.29 2.86 -2.49
CA ILE A 11 7.25 2.78 -1.02
C ILE A 11 6.59 1.48 -0.56
N LYS A 12 5.52 1.05 -1.25
CA LYS A 12 4.82 -0.21 -0.93
C LYS A 12 5.73 -1.43 -1.19
N TRP A 13 6.52 -1.40 -2.26
CA TRP A 13 7.52 -2.44 -2.55
C TRP A 13 8.67 -2.45 -1.54
N LYS A 14 9.19 -1.27 -1.15
CA LYS A 14 10.18 -1.17 -0.06
C LYS A 14 9.68 -1.77 1.25
N VAL A 15 8.40 -1.61 1.59
CA VAL A 15 7.82 -2.28 2.76
C VAL A 15 7.92 -3.80 2.66
N VAL A 16 7.60 -4.38 1.50
CA VAL A 16 7.68 -5.83 1.29
C VAL A 16 9.12 -6.32 1.42
N GLU A 17 10.06 -5.63 0.77
CA GLU A 17 11.49 -5.94 0.82
C GLU A 17 12.01 -5.90 2.26
N MET A 18 11.73 -4.81 2.99
CA MET A 18 12.14 -4.66 4.38
C MET A 18 11.52 -5.73 5.30
N LYS A 19 10.26 -6.12 5.06
CA LYS A 19 9.64 -7.22 5.82
C LYS A 19 10.28 -8.57 5.49
N HIS A 20 10.76 -8.79 4.27
CA HIS A 20 11.50 -9.98 3.89
C HIS A 20 12.89 -10.02 4.56
N GLN A 21 13.51 -8.86 4.76
CA GLN A 21 14.73 -8.69 5.56
C GLN A 21 14.52 -8.86 7.08
N GLY A 22 13.28 -9.11 7.53
CA GLY A 22 12.98 -9.32 8.95
C GLY A 22 12.82 -8.04 9.77
N LEU A 23 12.75 -6.86 9.14
CA LEU A 23 12.57 -5.59 9.85
C LEU A 23 11.22 -5.53 10.57
N LYS A 24 11.24 -4.92 11.77
CA LYS A 24 10.03 -4.67 12.56
C LYS A 24 9.22 -3.55 11.90
N ASN A 25 7.90 -3.60 12.09
CA ASN A 25 7.01 -2.58 11.53
C ASN A 25 7.39 -1.15 11.96
N LYS A 26 7.92 -0.97 13.18
CA LYS A 26 8.34 0.34 13.71
C LYS A 26 9.53 0.93 12.92
N GLU A 27 10.51 0.11 12.58
CA GLU A 27 11.66 0.53 11.77
C GLU A 27 11.21 0.94 10.36
N ILE A 28 10.29 0.16 9.78
CA ILE A 28 9.77 0.39 8.42
C ILE A 28 8.97 1.68 8.34
N ILE A 29 8.12 1.96 9.33
CA ILE A 29 7.33 3.21 9.34
C ILE A 29 8.23 4.43 9.52
N ASP A 30 9.28 4.33 10.33
CA ASP A 30 10.24 5.41 10.57
C ASP A 30 11.07 5.67 9.31
N ALA A 31 11.67 4.61 8.74
CA ALA A 31 12.52 4.69 7.57
C ALA A 31 11.79 5.19 6.30
N LEU A 32 10.52 4.83 6.13
CA LEU A 32 9.73 5.19 4.94
C LEU A 32 8.77 6.37 5.18
N GLY A 33 8.79 6.98 6.37
CA GLY A 33 7.90 8.08 6.74
C GLY A 33 6.41 7.71 6.69
N ILE A 34 6.06 6.45 6.98
CA ILE A 34 4.68 5.97 6.94
C ILE A 34 3.97 6.33 8.24
N LYS A 35 2.88 7.09 8.13
CA LYS A 35 2.15 7.58 9.29
C LYS A 35 1.49 6.48 10.14
N HIS A 36 1.05 5.38 9.52
CA HIS A 36 0.24 4.36 10.19
C HIS A 36 0.73 2.94 9.91
N VAL A 37 1.01 2.18 10.97
CA VAL A 37 1.39 0.75 10.89
C VAL A 37 0.33 -0.12 10.18
N ALA A 38 -0.94 0.29 10.22
CA ALA A 38 -2.00 -0.40 9.51
C ALA A 38 -1.73 -0.47 7.99
N GLN A 39 -1.11 0.56 7.39
CA GLN A 39 -0.78 0.54 5.97
C GLN A 39 0.26 -0.53 5.63
N VAL A 40 1.29 -0.67 6.47
CA VAL A 40 2.30 -1.74 6.33
C VAL A 40 1.63 -3.12 6.39
N LYS A 41 0.69 -3.32 7.32
CA LYS A 41 -0.06 -4.58 7.44
C LYS A 41 -0.93 -4.84 6.20
N THR A 42 -1.63 -3.83 5.70
CA THR A 42 -2.47 -3.94 4.50
C THR A 42 -1.64 -4.27 3.26
N TRP A 43 -0.50 -3.63 3.05
CA TRP A 43 0.36 -3.91 1.90
C TRP A 43 0.95 -5.31 1.95
N MET A 44 1.38 -5.77 3.13
CA MET A 44 1.83 -7.15 3.31
C MET A 44 0.72 -8.17 3.10
N LYS A 45 -0.53 -7.84 3.47
CA LYS A 45 -1.69 -8.68 3.18
C LYS A 45 -1.90 -8.81 1.67
N TRP A 46 -1.94 -7.70 0.94
CA TRP A 46 -2.06 -7.73 -0.53
C TRP A 46 -0.93 -8.52 -1.20
N TYR A 47 0.31 -8.35 -0.73
CA TYR A 47 1.44 -9.11 -1.25
C TYR A 47 1.25 -10.63 -1.06
N ARG A 48 0.80 -11.07 0.12
CA ARG A 48 0.53 -12.49 0.40
C ARG A 48 -0.63 -13.06 -0.42
N GLU A 49 -1.63 -12.23 -0.71
CA GLU A 49 -2.80 -12.60 -1.51
C GLU A 49 -2.54 -12.47 -3.04
N GLY A 50 -1.34 -12.06 -3.46
CA GLY A 50 -1.03 -11.81 -4.87
C GLY A 50 -1.71 -10.56 -5.45
N GLU A 51 -2.29 -9.70 -4.61
CA GLU A 51 -2.98 -8.48 -5.01
C GLU A 51 -2.04 -7.28 -5.21
N THR A 52 -0.82 -7.53 -5.70
CA THR A 52 0.22 -6.51 -5.91
C THR A 52 -0.17 -5.49 -6.98
N TYR A 53 -1.11 -5.80 -7.87
CA TYR A 53 -1.73 -4.83 -8.81
C TYR A 53 -2.29 -3.59 -8.11
N ARG A 54 -2.67 -3.69 -6.82
CA ARG A 54 -3.12 -2.56 -5.99
C ARG A 54 -1.99 -1.61 -5.60
N PHE A 55 -0.74 -2.02 -5.75
CA PHE A 55 0.40 -1.13 -5.48
C PHE A 55 0.52 -0.07 -6.57
N GLU A 56 0.27 -0.45 -7.82
CA GLU A 56 0.35 0.37 -9.03
C GLU A 56 -0.91 1.20 -9.30
N GLN A 57 -2.04 0.85 -8.67
CA GLN A 57 -3.26 1.66 -8.66
C GLN A 57 -3.03 2.98 -7.91
N SER A 58 -2.42 3.95 -8.60
CA SER A 58 -2.48 5.36 -8.23
C SER A 58 -3.92 5.85 -8.41
N ILE A 59 -4.39 6.66 -7.46
CA ILE A 59 -5.72 7.29 -7.49
C ILE A 59 -5.82 8.16 -8.75
N GLY A 60 -6.32 7.57 -9.82
CA GLY A 60 -6.41 8.18 -11.15
C GLY A 60 -7.20 7.28 -12.11
N ARG A 61 -7.14 5.95 -11.90
CA ARG A 61 -8.22 5.06 -12.33
C ARG A 61 -9.13 4.83 -11.15
N GLN A 62 -10.17 5.65 -11.02
CA GLN A 62 -11.41 5.15 -10.44
C GLN A 62 -11.68 3.83 -11.17
N SER A 63 -11.70 2.71 -10.44
CA SER A 63 -12.12 1.44 -11.02
C SER A 63 -13.47 1.71 -11.66
N ALA A 64 -13.51 1.72 -13.00
CA ALA A 64 -14.76 1.69 -13.76
C ALA A 64 -15.36 0.28 -13.60
N HIS A 65 -15.56 -0.14 -12.35
CA HIS A 65 -16.38 -1.28 -12.02
C HIS A 65 -17.81 -0.77 -12.11
N GLY A 66 -18.44 -1.11 -13.24
CA GLY A 66 -19.70 -0.55 -13.73
C GLY A 66 -20.72 -0.28 -12.64
N LYS A 67 -20.92 1.00 -12.34
CA LYS A 67 -22.20 1.44 -11.79
C LYS A 67 -23.16 1.46 -12.97
N GLY A 68 -24.18 0.61 -12.88
CA GLY A 68 -25.11 0.32 -13.97
C GLY A 68 -25.71 1.56 -14.63
N LEU A 69 -25.72 1.54 -15.95
CA LEU A 69 -26.75 2.18 -16.75
C LEU A 69 -27.40 1.09 -17.60
N LYS A 70 -28.49 0.52 -17.08
CA LYS A 70 -29.72 0.20 -17.81
C LYS A 70 -30.87 0.32 -16.82
#